data_AF-A0A496VJ78-F1
#
_entry.id   AF-A0A496VJ78-F1
#
_cell.length_a   1.000
_cell.length_b   1.000
_cell.length_c   1.000
_cell.angle_alpha   90.00
_cell.angle_beta   90.00
_cell.angle_gamma   90.00
#
_symmetry.space_group_name_H-M   'P 1'
#
loop_
_entity.id
_entity.type
_entity.pdbx_description
1 polymer ?
#
loop_
_entity_poly.entity_id
_entity_poly.type
_entity_poly.pdbx_seq_one_letter_code
_entity_poly.pdbx_strand_id
1 'polypeptide(L)' 'MAVISMYYGIIISMYYFDNRQHHLPHIHVKYQGQEAVISIPEGKLLEGNIV' A
#
# COMPACT_ATOMS: atom_id res chain seq x y z
N MET A 1 11.07 0.53 2.06
CA MET A 1 9.78 0.30 2.71
C MET A 1 9.83 0.86 4.11
N ALA A 2 9.11 1.94 4.39
CA ALA A 2 8.93 2.45 5.74
C ALA A 2 7.53 2.04 6.20
N VAL A 3 7.43 1.27 7.29
CA VAL A 3 6.14 0.94 7.92
C VAL A 3 5.69 2.17 8.70
N ILE A 4 4.53 2.70 8.34
CA ILE A 4 3.98 3.93 8.92
C ILE A 4 2.85 3.65 9.91
N SER A 5 2.24 2.47 9.85
CA SER A 5 1.18 2.05 10.77
C SER A 5 1.04 0.54 10.78
N MET A 6 0.59 0.00 11.91
CA MET A 6 0.30 -1.41 12.08
C MET A 6 -0.84 -1.61 13.08
N TYR A 7 -1.88 -2.33 12.69
CA TYR A 7 -3.03 -2.63 13.54
C TYR A 7 -3.78 -3.88 13.06
N TYR A 8 -4.32 -4.70 13.97
CA TYR A 8 -5.09 -5.92 13.63
C TYR A 8 -4.42 -6.87 12.62
N GLY A 9 -3.09 -6.91 12.58
CA GLY A 9 -2.33 -7.70 11.59
C GLY A 9 -2.24 -7.08 10.19
N ILE A 10 -2.78 -5.87 10.01
CA ILE A 10 -2.62 -5.04 8.82
C ILE A 10 -1.34 -4.23 8.96
N ILE A 11 -0.49 -4.28 7.94
CA ILE A 11 0.75 -3.52 7.86
C ILE A 11 0.61 -2.49 6.75
N ILE A 12 0.77 -1.20 7.09
CA ILE A 12 0.73 -0.10 6.13
C ILE A 12 2.13 0.47 5.95
N SER A 13 2.57 0.58 4.71
CA SER A 13 3.90 1.08 4.39
C SER A 13 3.90 2.01 3.17
N MET A 14 4.89 2.91 3.12
CA MET A 14 5.19 3.74 1.97
C MET A 14 6.61 3.47 1.44
N TYR A 15 6.79 3.58 0.13
CA TYR A 15 8.10 3.56 -0.52
C TYR A 15 8.46 4.96 -0.98
N TYR A 16 9.64 5.42 -0.57
CA TYR A 16 10.17 6.71 -1.03
C TYR A 16 10.69 6.64 -2.48
N PHE A 17 11.11 5.46 -2.92
CA PHE A 17 11.57 5.18 -4.29
C PHE A 17 10.66 4.15 -4.96
N ASP A 18 9.44 4.54 -5.32
CA ASP A 18 8.71 3.83 -6.38
C ASP A 18 8.89 4.60 -7.69
N ASN A 19 10.03 4.36 -8.34
CA ASN A 19 10.37 4.99 -9.63
C ASN A 19 9.87 4.18 -10.83
N ARG A 20 8.98 3.18 -10.63
CA ARG A 20 8.69 2.21 -11.71
C ARG A 20 7.23 1.81 -11.91
N GLN A 21 6.31 1.94 -10.95
CA GLN A 21 4.97 1.35 -11.13
C GLN A 21 3.79 2.31 -10.94
N HIS A 22 3.82 3.28 -10.01
CA HIS A 22 2.73 4.27 -9.89
C HIS A 22 3.26 5.69 -9.67
N HIS A 23 3.16 6.56 -10.68
CA HIS A 23 3.59 7.98 -10.64
C HIS A 23 2.66 8.88 -9.78
N LEU A 24 2.01 8.32 -8.77
CA LEU A 24 1.10 9.02 -7.87
C LEU A 24 1.30 8.55 -6.42
N PRO A 25 1.00 9.40 -5.42
CA PRO A 25 1.11 9.01 -4.01
C PRO A 25 0.23 7.80 -3.67
N HIS A 26 0.82 6.74 -3.11
CA HIS A 26 0.13 5.51 -2.76
C HIS A 26 0.71 4.86 -1.50
N ILE A 27 -0.07 3.97 -0.89
CA ILE A 27 0.32 3.13 0.25
C ILE A 27 0.21 1.66 -0.11
N HIS A 28 1.05 0.84 0.52
CA HIS A 28 0.97 -0.61 0.48
C HIS A 28 0.32 -1.12 1.75
N VAL A 29 -0.72 -1.93 1.59
CA VAL A 29 -1.47 -2.55 2.68
C VAL A 29 -1.26 -4.06 2.58
N LYS A 30 -0.72 -4.66 3.64
CA LYS A 30 -0.54 -6.12 3.75
C LYS A 30 -1.43 -6.71 4.83
N TYR A 31 -2.12 -7.79 4.52
CA TYR A 31 -2.95 -8.54 5.45
C TYR A 31 -2.97 -10.02 5.08
N GLN A 32 -2.71 -10.92 6.04
CA GLN A 32 -2.73 -12.37 5.83
C GLN A 32 -1.99 -12.87 4.57
N GLY A 33 -0.83 -12.26 4.27
CA GLY A 33 -0.04 -12.63 3.09
C GLY A 33 -0.53 -12.05 1.76
N GLN A 34 -1.65 -11.33 1.77
CA GLN A 34 -2.14 -10.54 0.64
C GLN A 34 -1.59 -9.12 0.69
N GLU A 35 -1.52 -8.46 -0.47
CA GLU A 35 -1.05 -7.09 -0.63
C GLU A 35 -1.97 -6.32 -1.57
N ALA A 36 -2.31 -5.09 -1.20
CA ALA A 36 -2.99 -4.13 -2.04
C ALA A 36 -2.27 -2.78 -2.03
N VAL A 37 -2.28 -2.13 -3.19
CA VAL A 37 -1.73 -0.79 -3.37
C VAL A 37 -2.89 0.18 -3.54
N ILE A 38 -2.96 1.20 -2.69
CA ILE A 38 -4.07 2.16 -2.64
C ILE A 38 -3.55 3.57 -2.92
N SER A 39 -4.18 4.30 -3.84
CA SER A 39 -3.88 5.72 -4.08
C SER A 39 -4.28 6.56 -2.86
N ILE A 40 -3.40 7.45 -2.40
CA ILE A 40 -3.70 8.34 -1.26
C ILE A 40 -4.79 9.38 -1.60
N PRO A 41 -4.80 10.04 -2.77
CA PRO A 41 -5.76 11.12 -3.00
C PRO A 41 -7.19 10.60 -3.19
N GLU A 42 -7.38 9.48 -3.92
CA GLU A 42 -8.71 8.96 -4.27
C GLU A 42 -9.12 7.68 -3.53
N GLY A 43 -8.22 7.06 -2.76
CA GLY A 43 -8.49 5.76 -2.11
C GLY A 43 -8.73 4.61 -3.09
N LYS A 44 -8.34 4.74 -4.36
CA LYS A 44 -8.52 3.72 -5.40
C LYS A 44 -7.52 2.60 -5.25
N LEU A 45 -7.99 1.37 -5.49
CA LEU A 45 -7.12 0.21 -5.66
C LEU A 45 -6.36 0.34 -6.97
N LEU A 46 -5.03 0.42 -6.88
CA LEU A 46 -4.13 0.47 -8.02
C LEU A 46 -3.69 -0.94 -8.44
N GLU A 47 -3.42 -1.80 -7.45
CA GLU A 47 -2.97 -3.18 -7.66
C GLU A 47 -3.32 -4.06 -6.46
N GLY A 48 -3.41 -5.37 -6.71
CA GLY A 48 -3.54 -6.38 -5.67
C GLY A 48 -4.98 -6.65 -5.24
N ASN A 49 -5.12 -7.32 -4.10
CA ASN A 49 -6.41 -7.66 -3.51
C ASN A 49 -6.23 -7.87 -2.00
N ILE A 50 -7.28 -7.59 -1.23
CA ILE A 50 -7.41 -7.99 0.17
C ILE A 50 -8.79 -8.64 0.28
N VAL A 51 -8.80 -9.96 0.51
CA VAL A 51 -9.99 -10.80 0.78
C VAL A 51 -10.09 -11.09 2.27
#